data_AF-A0A2G0QF71-F1
#
_entry.id   AF-A0A2G0QF71-F1
#
_cell.length_a   1.000
_cell.length_b   1.000
_cell.length_c   1.000
_cell.angle_alpha   90.00
_cell.angle_beta   90.00
_cell.angle_gamma   90.00
#
_symmetry.space_group_name_H-M   'P 1'
#
loop_
_entity.id
_entity.type
_entity.pdbx_description
1 polymer ?
#
loop_
_entity_poly.entity_id
_entity_poly.type
_entity_poly.pdbx_seq_one_letter_code
_entity_poly.pdbx_strand_id
1 'polypeptide(L)' 'MATKTYLIVPGYTNSGPDHWQSHLERKYLNVTRVQQDNWQSDLIILSGAGHIHTAAGYGEWIARECLINEISGNGLIPNK' A
#
# COMPACT_ATOMS: atom_id res chain seq x y z
N MET A 1 6.26 -18.65 12.62
CA MET A 1 7.03 -17.68 11.80
C MET A 1 6.68 -16.28 12.28
N ALA A 2 7.59 -15.31 12.15
CA ALA A 2 7.29 -13.92 12.48
C ALA A 2 6.32 -13.32 11.46
N THR A 3 5.30 -12.61 11.92
CA THR A 3 4.35 -11.90 11.06
C THR A 3 5.04 -10.71 10.39
N LYS A 4 4.92 -10.59 9.07
CA LYS A 4 5.39 -9.40 8.33
C LYS A 4 4.34 -8.30 8.36
N THR A 5 4.80 -7.09 8.60
CA THR A 5 4.01 -5.86 8.46
C THR A 5 4.23 -5.26 7.08
N TYR A 6 3.14 -4.90 6.40
CA TYR A 6 3.16 -4.19 5.13
C TYR A 6 2.82 -2.72 5.36
N LEU A 7 3.67 -1.82 4.86
CA LEU A 7 3.46 -0.39 4.96
C LEU A 7 2.89 0.16 3.65
N ILE A 8 1.76 0.86 3.73
CA ILE A 8 1.26 1.69 2.64
C ILE A 8 1.88 3.07 2.79
N VAL A 9 2.62 3.50 1.77
CA VAL A 9 3.11 4.89 1.66
C VAL A 9 2.21 5.62 0.67
N PRO A 10 1.27 6.45 1.13
CA PRO A 10 0.37 7.17 0.24
C PRO A 10 1.10 8.27 -0.55
N GLY A 11 0.54 8.62 -1.71
CA GLY A 11 0.97 9.80 -2.48
C GLY A 11 0.46 11.11 -1.86
N TYR A 12 0.73 12.24 -2.54
CA TYR A 12 0.37 13.58 -2.08
C TYR A 12 -1.10 13.67 -1.62
N THR A 13 -1.34 14.29 -0.46
CA THR A 13 -2.68 14.49 0.15
C THR A 13 -3.42 13.22 0.59
N ASN A 14 -2.71 12.09 0.68
CA ASN A 14 -3.26 10.82 1.13
C ASN A 14 -4.24 10.17 0.12
N SER A 15 -4.83 9.05 0.52
CA SER A 15 -5.81 8.27 -0.25
C SER A 15 -7.19 8.36 0.37
N GLY A 16 -8.17 8.82 -0.41
CA GLY A 16 -9.58 8.92 -0.01
C GLY A 16 -10.23 7.55 0.32
N PRO A 17 -11.47 7.53 0.85
CA PRO A 17 -12.10 6.33 1.40
C PRO A 17 -12.28 5.19 0.38
N ASP A 18 -12.52 5.52 -0.88
CA ASP A 18 -12.74 4.56 -1.97
C ASP A 18 -11.46 4.24 -2.77
N HIS A 19 -10.31 4.76 -2.35
CA HIS A 19 -9.05 4.42 -2.99
C HIS A 19 -8.59 3.03 -2.55
N TRP A 20 -7.98 2.25 -3.45
CA TRP A 20 -7.55 0.86 -3.17
C TRP A 20 -6.66 0.75 -1.92
N GLN A 21 -5.86 1.78 -1.60
CA GLN A 21 -5.06 1.84 -0.36
C GLN A 21 -5.95 1.78 0.90
N SER A 22 -7.08 2.48 0.87
CA SER A 22 -8.05 2.51 1.96
C SER A 22 -8.81 1.19 2.07
N HIS A 23 -9.12 0.54 0.95
CA HIS A 23 -9.65 -0.82 0.98
C HIS A 23 -8.63 -1.81 1.57
N LEU A 24 -7.35 -1.69 1.21
CA LEU A 24 -6.29 -2.56 1.71
C LEU A 24 -6.08 -2.41 3.22
N GLU A 25 -5.99 -1.18 3.71
CA GLU A 25 -5.86 -0.88 5.14
C GLU A 25 -7.02 -1.42 5.97
N ARG A 26 -8.26 -1.32 5.48
CA ARG A 26 -9.44 -1.85 6.19
C ARG A 26 -9.48 -3.37 6.21
N LYS A 27 -9.07 -4.02 5.12
CA LYS A 27 -9.24 -5.45 4.87
C LYS A 27 -8.23 -6.33 5.60
N TYR A 28 -7.08 -5.83 6.03
CA TYR A 28 -6.00 -6.67 6.58
C TYR A 28 -5.38 -6.14 7.87
N LEU A 29 -5.15 -7.02 8.83
CA LEU A 29 -4.59 -6.71 10.15
C LEU A 29 -3.10 -6.37 10.11
N ASN A 30 -2.35 -6.92 9.16
CA ASN A 30 -0.91 -6.70 9.04
C ASN A 30 -0.53 -5.66 7.97
N VAL A 31 -1.47 -4.78 7.65
CA VAL A 31 -1.25 -3.63 6.78
C VAL A 31 -1.41 -2.36 7.61
N THR A 32 -0.47 -1.42 7.47
CA THR A 32 -0.53 -0.13 8.16
C THR A 32 -0.22 0.98 7.18
N ARG A 33 -1.00 2.06 7.20
CA ARG A 33 -0.69 3.26 6.42
C ARG A 33 0.20 4.20 7.20
N VAL A 34 1.24 4.71 6.54
CA VAL A 34 2.05 5.80 7.05
C VAL A 34 1.21 7.07 7.08
N GLN A 35 1.09 7.70 8.27
CA GLN A 35 0.56 9.05 8.41
C GLN A 35 1.72 10.04 8.24
N GLN A 36 1.55 11.02 7.35
CA GLN A 36 2.54 12.07 7.12
C GLN A 36 2.07 13.37 7.76
N ASP A 37 2.89 13.93 8.65
CA ASP A 37 2.60 15.19 9.33
C ASP A 37 2.79 16.41 8.41
N ASN A 38 3.64 16.28 7.39
CA ASN A 38 3.91 17.31 6.40
C ASN A 38 4.07 16.70 5.00
N TRP A 39 3.42 17.32 4.02
CA TRP A 39 3.45 16.91 2.62
C TRP A 39 4.40 17.77 1.76
N GLN A 40 4.98 18.82 2.33
CA GLN A 40 6.02 19.59 1.68
C GLN A 40 7.33 18.81 1.78
N SER A 41 7.78 18.30 0.64
CA SER A 41 9.01 17.53 0.50
C SER A 41 9.64 17.82 -0.85
N ASP A 42 10.96 17.74 -0.92
CA ASP A 42 11.67 17.81 -2.20
C ASP A 42 11.44 16.51 -3.00
N LEU A 43 11.29 16.62 -4.32
CA LEU A 43 11.23 15.47 -5.21
C LEU A 43 12.64 14.90 -5.41
N ILE A 44 12.84 13.65 -4.98
CA ILE A 44 14.07 12.90 -5.24
C ILE A 44 13.73 11.71 -6.16
N ILE A 45 14.37 11.66 -7.33
CA ILE A 45 14.30 10.50 -8.23
C ILE A 45 15.48 9.57 -7.93
N LEU A 46 15.18 8.36 -7.47
CA LEU A 46 16.19 7.32 -7.26
C LEU A 46 16.47 6.60 -8.58
N SER A 47 17.67 6.78 -9.13
CA SER A 47 18.09 6.10 -10.36
C SER A 47 18.08 4.58 -10.16
N GLY A 48 17.39 3.85 -11.05
CA GLY A 48 17.26 2.39 -10.99
C GLY A 48 16.11 1.86 -10.12
N ALA A 49 15.38 2.73 -9.39
CA ALA A 49 14.19 2.33 -8.66
C ALA A 49 12.96 2.27 -9.59
N GLY A 50 12.19 1.18 -9.49
CA GLY A 50 10.90 1.05 -10.18
C GLY A 50 9.73 1.51 -9.30
N HIS A 51 8.63 1.93 -9.94
CA HIS A 51 7.37 2.23 -9.26
C HIS A 51 6.27 1.33 -9.84
N ILE A 52 5.58 0.58 -8.99
CA ILE A 52 4.40 -0.18 -9.38
C ILE A 52 3.20 0.62 -8.91
N HIS A 53 2.36 1.04 -9.85
CA HIS A 53 1.09 1.68 -9.56
C HIS A 53 -0.03 0.99 -10.34
N THR A 54 -1.20 0.89 -9.74
CA THR A 54 -2.41 0.59 -10.49
C THR A 54 -2.81 1.83 -11.31
N ALA A 55 -3.79 1.70 -12.21
CA ALA A 55 -4.54 2.89 -12.61
C ALA A 55 -4.97 3.65 -11.34
N ALA A 56 -4.91 4.98 -11.35
CA ALA A 56 -5.19 5.85 -10.20
C ALA A 56 -6.68 5.82 -9.76
N GLY A 57 -7.37 4.69 -9.97
CA GLY A 57 -8.80 4.50 -9.88
C GLY A 57 -9.26 4.06 -8.51
N TYR A 58 -10.39 4.64 -8.13
CA TYR A 58 -11.22 4.26 -7.01
C TYR A 58 -11.71 2.81 -7.17
N GLY A 59 -11.72 2.05 -6.07
CA GLY A 59 -12.12 0.65 -6.01
C GLY A 59 -11.02 -0.28 -5.50
N GLU A 60 -11.27 -1.59 -5.55
CA GLU A 60 -10.31 -2.60 -5.10
C GLU A 60 -9.28 -2.97 -6.19
N TRP A 61 -8.02 -3.14 -5.78
CA TRP A 61 -6.99 -3.73 -6.63
C TRP A 61 -6.94 -5.25 -6.44
N ILE A 62 -7.75 -6.00 -7.19
CA ILE A 62 -7.95 -7.44 -6.97
C ILE A 62 -6.63 -8.25 -7.09
N ALA A 63 -5.77 -7.93 -8.05
CA ALA A 63 -4.51 -8.66 -8.29
C ALA A 63 -3.44 -8.48 -7.20
N ARG A 64 -3.63 -7.53 -6.26
CA ARG A 64 -2.64 -7.19 -5.23
C ARG A 64 -2.26 -8.36 -4.33
N GLU A 65 -3.22 -9.21 -3.99
CA GLU A 65 -3.03 -10.27 -3.00
C GLU A 65 -2.05 -11.33 -3.54
N CYS A 66 -2.25 -11.74 -4.80
CA CYS A 66 -1.33 -12.64 -5.49
C CYS A 66 0.08 -12.05 -5.56
N LEU A 67 0.19 -10.77 -5.97
CA LEU A 67 1.48 -10.10 -6.10
C LEU A 67 2.22 -9.99 -4.76
N ILE A 68 1.55 -9.56 -3.69
CA ILE A 68 2.16 -9.43 -2.36
C ILE A 68 2.65 -10.80 -1.86
N ASN A 69 1.85 -11.85 -2.05
CA ASN A 69 2.25 -13.20 -1.66
C ASN A 69 3.48 -13.67 -2.44
N GLU A 70 3.51 -13.43 -3.75
CA GLU A 70 4.61 -13.79 -4.65
C GLU A 70 5.92 -13.10 -4.26
N ILE A 71 5.90 -11.79 -4.04
CA ILE A 71 7.13 -11.02 -3.79
C ILE A 71 7.64 -11.14 -2.35
N SER A 72 6.75 -11.36 -1.38
CA SER A 72 7.10 -11.34 0.03
C SER A 72 7.31 -12.72 0.64
N GLY A 73 6.79 -13.77 -0.02
CA GLY A 73 6.65 -15.12 0.51
C GLY A 73 5.70 -15.23 1.70
N ASN A 74 4.88 -14.21 1.98
CA ASN A 74 4.02 -14.12 3.16
C ASN A 74 2.61 -13.62 2.81
N GLY A 75 1.61 -14.13 3.53
CA GLY A 75 0.21 -13.77 3.35
C GLY A 75 -0.18 -12.42 3.96
N LEU A 76 -1.22 -11.80 3.39
CA LEU A 76 -2.03 -10.81 4.08
C LEU A 76 -2.97 -11.50 5.07
N ILE A 77 -3.21 -10.90 6.23
CA ILE A 77 -4.04 -11.46 7.30
C ILE A 77 -5.38 -10.74 7.30
N PRO A 78 -6.50 -11.37 6.88
CA PRO A 78 -7.79 -10.70 6.83
C PRO A 78 -8.21 -10.14 8.18
N ASN A 79 -8.74 -8.92 8.16
CA ASN A 79 -9.57 -8.38 9.22
C ASN A 79 -10.90 -9.13 9.14
N LYS A 80 -11.37 -9.69 10.27
CA LYS A 80 -12.48 -10.67 10.33
C LYS A 80 -13.66 -10.36 9.41
#